data_AF-A0A1F5DKC7-F1
#
_entry.id   AF-A0A1F5DKC7-F1
#
_cell.length_a   1.000
_cell.length_b   1.000
_cell.length_c   1.000
_cell.angle_alpha   90.00
_cell.angle_beta   90.00
_cell.angle_gamma   90.00
#
_symmetry.space_group_name_H-M   'P 1'
#
loop_
_entity.id
_entity.type
_entity.pdbx_description
1 polymer ?
#
loop_
_entity_poly.entity_id
_entity_poly.type
_entity_poly.pdbx_seq_one_letter_code
_entity_poly.pdbx_strand_id
1 'polypeptide(L)'
;MIEQTSVLVKAGLGIIGDRYAAREGTYSGKVATRKSGQKIGDEERQITFISLPGIGQANQILKAQGEQPFTMAETRRSVVVSISAEALNNLEKKRFRFGGIEFEGIEKCDPCKRPPRLAGRPKNKEHLFEDAFTDRGGLRARILNDGRLHAGDSLKLPSA
;
A
#
# COMPACT_ATOMS: atom_id res chain seq x y z
N MET A 1 -10.08 -8.20 -2.09
CA MET A 1 -10.18 -7.14 -1.07
C MET A 1 -11.57 -6.58 -1.21
N ILE A 2 -12.22 -6.24 -0.11
CA ILE A 2 -13.55 -5.63 -0.15
C ILE A 2 -13.33 -4.14 0.06
N GLU A 3 -13.93 -3.32 -0.80
CA GLU A 3 -13.93 -1.87 -0.61
C GLU A 3 -14.72 -1.52 0.65
N GLN A 4 -14.23 -0.56 1.42
CA GLN A 4 -14.85 -0.11 2.66
C GLN A 4 -14.91 1.41 2.66
N THR A 5 -16.07 1.96 3.01
CA THR A 5 -16.25 3.41 3.18
C THR A 5 -15.75 3.91 4.52
N SER A 6 -15.55 3.02 5.50
CA SER A 6 -14.98 3.33 6.79
C SER A 6 -14.30 2.12 7.41
N VAL A 7 -13.16 2.35 8.08
CA VAL A 7 -12.44 1.31 8.83
C VAL A 7 -11.89 1.85 10.14
N LEU A 8 -11.83 0.99 11.17
CA LEU A 8 -11.13 1.30 12.41
C LEU A 8 -9.65 0.95 12.27
N VAL A 9 -8.79 1.81 12.79
CA VAL A 9 -7.34 1.66 12.79
C VAL A 9 -6.79 1.79 14.21
N LYS A 10 -5.79 0.97 14.53
CA LYS A 10 -5.15 0.95 15.83
C LYS A 10 -3.63 0.96 15.71
N ALA A 11 -3.00 1.88 16.43
CA ALA A 11 -1.55 1.99 16.53
C ALA A 11 -0.97 0.67 17.07
N GLY A 12 0.12 0.22 16.46
CA GLY A 12 0.76 -1.06 16.79
C GLY A 12 0.08 -2.28 16.17
N LEU A 13 -1.13 -2.16 15.61
CA LEU A 13 -1.92 -3.30 15.16
C LEU A 13 -2.29 -3.26 13.67
N GLY A 14 -2.70 -2.10 13.14
CA GLY A 14 -3.21 -1.98 11.76
C GLY A 14 -4.70 -1.73 11.67
N ILE A 15 -5.30 -2.15 10.55
CA ILE A 15 -6.74 -2.04 10.30
C ILE A 15 -7.46 -3.17 11.05
N ILE A 16 -8.42 -2.83 11.92
CA ILE A 16 -9.23 -3.81 12.65
C ILE A 16 -10.03 -4.65 11.65
N GLY A 17 -9.90 -5.97 11.75
CA GLY A 17 -10.53 -6.93 10.83
C GLY A 17 -9.72 -7.22 9.56
N ASP A 18 -8.57 -6.56 9.33
CA ASP A 18 -7.64 -7.00 8.29
C ASP A 18 -6.78 -8.17 8.75
N ARG A 19 -6.39 -9.00 7.79
CA ARG A 19 -5.54 -10.19 8.00
C ARG A 19 -4.24 -9.90 8.74
N TYR A 20 -3.63 -8.72 8.58
CA TYR A 20 -2.40 -8.41 9.29
C TYR A 20 -2.65 -8.09 10.77
N ALA A 21 -3.79 -7.44 11.10
CA ALA A 21 -4.21 -7.24 12.48
C ALA A 21 -4.62 -8.56 13.16
N ALA A 22 -5.24 -9.49 12.41
CA ALA A 22 -5.58 -10.83 12.90
C ALA A 22 -4.39 -11.79 12.97
N ARG A 23 -3.18 -11.37 12.56
CA ARG A 23 -1.97 -12.22 12.41
C ARG A 23 -2.14 -13.39 11.41
N GLU A 24 -3.04 -13.27 10.46
CA GLU A 24 -3.34 -14.24 9.39
C GLU A 24 -2.76 -13.81 8.03
N GLY A 25 -2.03 -12.70 7.98
CA GLY A 25 -1.39 -12.20 6.77
C GLY A 25 -0.29 -13.15 6.27
N THR A 26 -0.03 -13.15 4.96
CA THR A 26 1.03 -13.99 4.34
C THR A 26 2.41 -13.81 4.99
N TYR A 27 2.64 -12.65 5.62
CA TYR A 27 3.87 -12.33 6.34
C TYR A 27 3.71 -12.23 7.86
N SER A 28 2.51 -12.46 8.41
CA SER A 28 2.29 -12.41 9.86
C SER A 28 3.08 -13.51 10.56
N GLY A 29 3.79 -13.16 11.63
CA GLY A 29 4.66 -14.09 12.36
C GLY A 29 5.91 -14.54 11.59
N LYS A 30 6.11 -14.07 10.35
CA LYS A 30 7.35 -14.25 9.61
C LYS A 30 8.21 -13.03 9.82
N VAL A 31 9.51 -13.27 10.03
CA VAL A 31 10.49 -12.19 9.93
C VAL A 31 10.45 -11.66 8.51
N ALA A 32 9.81 -10.52 8.39
CA ALA A 32 9.88 -9.69 7.23
C ALA A 32 11.28 -9.07 7.13
N THR A 33 11.83 -8.95 5.93
CA THR A 33 13.13 -8.30 5.73
C THR A 33 13.02 -7.18 4.70
N ARG A 34 13.72 -6.07 4.95
CA ARG A 34 14.00 -5.00 3.98
C ARG A 34 14.92 -5.57 2.90
N LYS A 35 15.05 -4.87 1.76
CA LYS A 35 16.08 -5.15 0.75
C LYS A 35 17.50 -5.17 1.34
N SER A 36 17.76 -4.39 2.38
CA SER A 36 19.03 -4.38 3.11
C SER A 36 19.28 -5.63 3.98
N GLY A 37 18.34 -6.59 4.02
CA GLY A 37 18.39 -7.75 4.91
C GLY A 37 17.92 -7.46 6.34
N GLN A 38 17.67 -6.19 6.68
CA GLN A 38 17.20 -5.82 8.01
C GLN A 38 15.80 -6.36 8.28
N LYS A 39 15.62 -6.99 9.46
CA LYS A 39 14.31 -7.46 9.90
C LYS A 39 13.35 -6.28 10.11
N ILE A 40 12.11 -6.47 9.70
CA ILE A 40 10.99 -5.55 9.85
C ILE A 40 10.00 -6.23 10.79
N GLY A 41 9.57 -5.54 11.85
CA GLY A 41 8.53 -6.04 12.75
C GLY A 41 7.13 -5.93 12.16
N ASP A 42 6.17 -6.65 12.75
CA ASP A 42 4.75 -6.53 12.39
C ASP A 42 4.27 -5.06 12.59
N GLU A 43 4.84 -4.33 13.56
CA GLU A 43 4.53 -2.93 13.85
C GLU A 43 4.85 -1.96 12.71
N GLU A 44 5.70 -2.35 11.76
CA GLU A 44 6.01 -1.51 10.61
C GLU A 44 5.13 -1.79 9.39
N ARG A 45 4.21 -2.76 9.48
CA ARG A 45 3.36 -3.27 8.38
C ARG A 45 1.87 -3.04 8.59
N GLN A 46 1.56 -2.06 9.43
CA GLN A 46 0.20 -1.80 9.91
C GLN A 46 -0.76 -1.36 8.80
N ILE A 47 -0.27 -0.55 7.84
CA ILE A 47 -1.10 -0.07 6.73
C ILE A 47 -0.26 0.23 5.48
N THR A 48 -0.92 0.21 4.32
CA THR A 48 -0.28 0.57 3.04
C THR A 48 -1.13 1.55 2.27
N PHE A 49 -0.46 2.49 1.58
CA PHE A 49 -1.05 3.50 0.73
C PHE A 49 -0.63 3.28 -0.73
N ILE A 50 -1.46 3.68 -1.68
CA ILE A 50 -1.12 3.72 -3.11
C ILE A 50 -1.72 4.96 -3.79
N SER A 51 -0.99 5.50 -4.76
CA SER A 51 -1.43 6.65 -5.55
C SER A 51 -2.41 6.22 -6.63
N LEU A 52 -3.59 6.85 -6.66
CA LEU A 52 -4.57 6.68 -7.74
C LEU A 52 -4.01 7.12 -9.10
N PRO A 53 -3.38 8.32 -9.24
CA PRO A 53 -2.63 8.65 -10.44
C PRO A 53 -1.55 7.62 -10.82
N GLY A 54 -0.84 7.06 -9.83
CA GLY A 54 0.17 6.00 -10.03
C GLY A 54 -0.42 4.72 -10.63
N ILE A 55 -1.58 4.28 -10.13
CA ILE A 55 -2.34 3.15 -10.71
C ILE A 55 -2.74 3.47 -12.15
N GLY A 56 -3.23 4.70 -12.41
CA GLY A 56 -3.58 5.16 -13.75
C GLY A 56 -2.42 5.05 -14.74
N GLN A 57 -1.25 5.57 -14.37
CA GLN A 57 -0.04 5.50 -15.18
C GLN A 57 0.42 4.06 -15.44
N ALA A 58 0.46 3.21 -14.40
CA ALA A 58 0.83 1.81 -14.55
C ALA A 58 -0.13 1.07 -15.50
N ASN A 59 -1.43 1.34 -15.37
CA ASN A 59 -2.44 0.75 -16.26
C ASN A 59 -2.37 1.27 -17.69
N GLN A 60 -1.91 2.50 -17.93
CA GLN A 60 -1.64 3.00 -19.28
C GLN A 60 -0.50 2.22 -19.93
N ILE A 61 0.58 1.94 -19.20
CA ILE A 61 1.71 1.13 -19.68
C ILE A 61 1.23 -0.27 -20.06
N LEU A 62 0.47 -0.93 -19.19
CA LEU A 62 -0.07 -2.27 -19.45
C LEU A 62 -0.98 -2.28 -20.69
N LYS A 63 -1.89 -1.32 -20.81
CA LYS A 63 -2.77 -1.20 -21.97
C LYS A 63 -2.00 -0.99 -23.27
N ALA A 64 -0.94 -0.18 -23.25
CA ALA A 64 -0.09 0.03 -24.42
C ALA A 64 0.64 -1.24 -24.87
N GLN A 65 0.85 -2.20 -23.96
CA GLN A 65 1.41 -3.53 -24.24
C GLN A 65 0.34 -4.58 -24.59
N GLY A 66 -0.93 -4.20 -24.70
CA GLY A 66 -2.05 -5.12 -24.95
C GLY A 66 -2.47 -5.94 -23.72
N GLU A 67 -2.04 -5.52 -22.54
CA GLU A 67 -2.26 -6.24 -21.29
C GLU A 67 -3.43 -5.66 -20.48
N GLN A 68 -4.04 -6.52 -19.67
CA GLN A 68 -5.19 -6.15 -18.85
C GLN A 68 -4.76 -5.26 -17.66
N PRO A 69 -5.50 -4.17 -17.37
CA PRO A 69 -5.19 -3.30 -16.24
C PRO A 69 -5.46 -3.98 -14.89
N PHE A 70 -4.86 -3.46 -13.84
CA PHE A 70 -5.17 -3.80 -12.45
C PHE A 70 -6.18 -2.81 -11.86
N THR A 71 -7.22 -3.33 -11.22
CA THR A 71 -8.12 -2.55 -10.37
C THR A 71 -7.41 -2.08 -9.09
N MET A 72 -7.98 -1.09 -8.41
CA MET A 72 -7.47 -0.61 -7.12
C MET A 72 -7.34 -1.76 -6.10
N ALA A 73 -8.34 -2.64 -6.03
CA ALA A 73 -8.36 -3.78 -5.11
C ALA A 73 -7.28 -4.83 -5.45
N GLU A 74 -6.98 -5.04 -6.74
CA GLU A 74 -5.96 -5.99 -7.18
C GLU A 74 -4.53 -5.52 -6.87
N THR A 75 -4.30 -4.23 -6.61
CA THR A 75 -2.99 -3.73 -6.13
C THR A 75 -2.64 -4.22 -4.73
N ARG A 76 -3.65 -4.71 -3.98
CA ARG A 76 -3.53 -5.22 -2.60
C ARG A 76 -3.02 -4.18 -1.60
N ARG A 77 -3.28 -2.90 -1.84
CA ARG A 77 -2.96 -1.79 -0.93
C ARG A 77 -4.22 -1.33 -0.21
N SER A 78 -4.07 -0.90 1.04
CA SER A 78 -5.20 -0.67 1.94
C SER A 78 -5.90 0.66 1.67
N VAL A 79 -5.13 1.72 1.42
CA VAL A 79 -5.65 3.07 1.21
C VAL A 79 -5.23 3.58 -0.16
N VAL A 80 -6.17 4.12 -0.91
CA VAL A 80 -5.93 4.78 -2.20
C VAL A 80 -6.00 6.29 -1.97
N VAL A 81 -4.97 7.02 -2.42
CA VAL A 81 -4.89 8.49 -2.28
C VAL A 81 -4.72 9.18 -3.64
N SER A 82 -5.24 10.40 -3.78
CA SER A 82 -5.29 11.11 -5.06
C SER A 82 -4.03 11.90 -5.41
N ILE A 83 -2.98 11.86 -4.58
CA ILE A 83 -1.68 12.51 -4.87
C ILE A 83 -0.85 11.71 -5.88
N SER A 84 0.17 12.31 -6.49
CA SER A 84 1.08 11.61 -7.40
C SER A 84 1.87 10.50 -6.69
N ALA A 85 2.34 9.50 -7.43
CA ALA A 85 3.18 8.43 -6.89
C ALA A 85 4.50 8.98 -6.32
N GLU A 86 5.07 10.01 -6.95
CA GLU A 86 6.24 10.72 -6.47
C GLU A 86 5.98 11.42 -5.12
N ALA A 87 4.90 12.18 -5.00
CA ALA A 87 4.54 12.84 -3.76
C ALA A 87 4.30 11.82 -2.63
N LEU A 88 3.70 10.66 -2.95
CA LEU A 88 3.52 9.57 -2.00
C LEU A 88 4.86 8.95 -1.58
N ASN A 89 5.77 8.72 -2.53
CA ASN A 89 7.11 8.20 -2.27
C ASN A 89 7.94 9.16 -1.39
N ASN A 90 7.72 10.47 -1.51
CA ASN A 90 8.39 11.49 -0.71
C ASN A 90 7.95 11.52 0.77
N LEU A 91 6.95 10.71 1.16
CA LEU A 91 6.52 10.51 2.54
C LEU A 91 7.33 9.40 3.25
N GLU A 92 8.23 8.71 2.56
CA GLU A 92 9.16 7.77 3.19
C GLU A 92 9.95 8.46 4.32
N LYS A 93 9.92 7.85 5.52
CA LYS A 93 10.52 8.37 6.76
C LYS A 93 9.99 9.72 7.23
N LYS A 94 8.79 10.11 6.77
CA LYS A 94 8.12 11.35 7.20
C LYS A 94 6.79 11.07 7.87
N ARG A 95 6.40 11.98 8.75
CA ARG A 95 5.06 11.99 9.32
C ARG A 95 4.09 12.71 8.39
N PHE A 96 2.88 12.18 8.31
CA PHE A 96 1.79 12.78 7.55
C PHE A 96 0.45 12.42 8.21
N ARG A 97 -0.63 13.08 7.79
CA ARG A 97 -1.95 12.83 8.36
C ARG A 97 -2.94 12.48 7.25
N PHE A 98 -3.79 11.49 7.49
CA PHE A 98 -4.91 11.17 6.62
C PHE A 98 -6.17 11.12 7.48
N GLY A 99 -7.11 12.03 7.21
CA GLY A 99 -8.27 12.25 8.06
C GLY A 99 -7.88 12.66 9.48
N GLY A 100 -8.38 11.92 10.47
CA GLY A 100 -8.08 12.10 11.89
C GLY A 100 -6.75 11.50 12.37
N ILE A 101 -6.05 10.75 11.53
CA ILE A 101 -5.01 9.81 11.95
C ILE A 101 -3.63 10.23 11.44
N GLU A 102 -2.64 10.18 12.32
CA GLU A 102 -1.24 10.40 12.03
C GLU A 102 -0.53 9.10 11.67
N PHE A 103 0.35 9.21 10.68
CA PHE A 103 1.11 8.09 10.14
C PHE A 103 2.57 8.49 10.02
N GLU A 104 3.45 7.51 10.08
CA GLU A 104 4.85 7.66 9.68
C GLU A 104 5.13 6.69 8.53
N GLY A 105 5.58 7.24 7.39
CA GLY A 105 6.01 6.45 6.25
C GLY A 105 7.28 5.68 6.60
N ILE A 106 7.29 4.38 6.31
CA ILE A 106 8.40 3.47 6.64
C ILE A 106 9.32 3.30 5.45
N GLU A 107 8.77 2.80 4.35
CA GLU A 107 9.50 2.51 3.13
C GLU A 107 8.54 2.43 1.94
N LYS A 108 9.10 2.63 0.75
CA LYS A 108 8.38 2.38 -0.50
C LYS A 108 8.03 0.90 -0.62
N CYS A 109 6.86 0.62 -1.19
CA CYS A 109 6.46 -0.74 -1.49
C CYS A 109 6.95 -1.10 -2.89
N ASP A 110 8.07 -1.81 -2.96
CA ASP A 110 8.51 -2.42 -4.22
C ASP A 110 7.44 -3.38 -4.74
N PRO A 111 7.09 -3.30 -6.04
CA PRO A 111 6.14 -4.22 -6.63
C PRO A 111 6.72 -5.64 -6.64
N CYS A 112 5.83 -6.64 -6.54
CA CYS A 112 6.24 -8.04 -6.48
C CYS A 112 5.21 -8.92 -7.21
N LYS A 113 5.53 -10.21 -7.38
CA LYS A 113 4.63 -11.18 -8.03
C LYS A 113 3.39 -11.57 -7.22
N ARG A 114 3.19 -11.05 -6.00
CA ARG A 114 2.07 -11.46 -5.12
C ARG A 114 0.71 -10.90 -5.58
N PRO A 115 0.54 -9.59 -5.86
CA PRO A 115 -0.69 -9.06 -6.47
C PRO A 115 -1.15 -9.79 -7.74
N PRO A 116 -0.31 -9.99 -8.78
CA PRO A 116 -0.76 -10.68 -9.99
C PRO A 116 -1.18 -12.13 -9.74
N ARG A 117 -0.49 -12.87 -8.86
CA ARG A 117 -0.92 -14.23 -8.46
C ARG A 117 -2.30 -14.26 -7.83
N LEU A 118 -2.59 -13.30 -6.94
CA LEU A 118 -3.89 -13.21 -6.27
C LEU A 118 -5.01 -12.72 -7.19
N ALA A 119 -4.65 -11.97 -8.24
CA ALA A 119 -5.56 -11.58 -9.31
C ALA A 119 -5.76 -12.68 -10.37
N GLY A 120 -5.18 -13.88 -10.18
CA GLY A 120 -5.32 -14.99 -11.12
C GLY A 120 -4.58 -14.78 -12.44
N ARG A 121 -3.57 -13.91 -12.48
CA ARG A 121 -2.77 -13.69 -13.69
C ARG A 121 -1.94 -14.94 -14.04
N PRO A 122 -1.74 -15.25 -15.33
CA PRO A 122 -0.85 -16.33 -15.76
C PRO A 122 0.58 -16.15 -15.20
N LYS A 123 1.26 -17.25 -14.87
CA LYS A 123 2.62 -17.22 -14.28
C LYS A 123 3.63 -16.44 -15.15
N ASN A 124 3.55 -16.59 -16.47
CA ASN A 124 4.41 -15.89 -17.42
C ASN A 124 4.13 -14.38 -17.51
N LYS A 125 3.05 -13.88 -16.89
CA LYS A 125 2.63 -12.48 -16.88
C LYS A 125 2.77 -11.79 -15.51
N GLU A 126 3.26 -12.51 -14.49
CA GLU A 126 3.42 -11.94 -13.14
C GLU A 126 4.40 -10.75 -13.11
N HIS A 127 5.41 -10.75 -13.98
CA HIS A 127 6.42 -9.68 -14.07
C HIS A 127 5.83 -8.34 -14.53
N LEU A 128 4.73 -8.34 -15.28
CA LEU A 128 4.10 -7.11 -15.78
C LEU A 128 3.67 -6.16 -14.67
N PHE A 129 3.27 -6.70 -13.51
CA PHE A 129 2.97 -5.87 -12.35
C PHE A 129 4.23 -5.22 -11.78
N GLU A 130 5.35 -5.96 -11.75
CA GLU A 130 6.64 -5.46 -11.27
C GLU A 130 7.12 -4.31 -12.15
N ASP A 131 7.06 -4.49 -13.47
CA ASP A 131 7.53 -3.51 -14.43
C ASP A 131 6.64 -2.25 -14.42
N ALA A 132 5.32 -2.43 -14.58
CA ALA A 132 4.39 -1.30 -14.71
C ALA A 132 4.25 -0.48 -13.40
N PHE A 133 4.41 -1.11 -12.24
CA PHE A 133 4.31 -0.45 -10.93
C PHE A 133 5.67 -0.05 -10.33
N THR A 134 6.76 -0.10 -11.12
CA THR A 134 8.05 0.47 -10.69
C THR A 134 7.85 1.94 -10.27
N ASP A 135 8.37 2.31 -9.09
CA ASP A 135 8.17 3.60 -8.41
C ASP A 135 6.71 4.01 -8.12
N ARG A 136 5.75 3.10 -8.32
CA ARG A 136 4.31 3.33 -8.15
C ARG A 136 3.64 2.26 -7.29
N GLY A 137 4.43 1.37 -6.69
CA GLY A 137 3.95 0.26 -5.87
C GLY A 137 3.39 0.66 -4.51
N GLY A 138 3.50 1.94 -4.12
CA GLY A 138 2.88 2.53 -2.94
C GLY A 138 3.85 2.75 -1.78
N LEU A 139 3.29 3.04 -0.61
CA LEU A 139 4.02 3.37 0.62
C LEU A 139 3.54 2.49 1.77
N ARG A 140 4.47 1.94 2.55
CA ARG A 140 4.15 1.31 3.83
C ARG A 140 4.25 2.34 4.94
N ALA A 141 3.30 2.34 5.86
CA ALA A 141 3.28 3.25 6.99
C ALA A 141 2.94 2.53 8.30
N ARG A 142 3.38 3.12 9.42
CA ARG A 142 2.88 2.80 10.76
C ARG A 142 1.80 3.81 11.16
N ILE A 143 0.82 3.37 11.93
CA ILE A 143 -0.21 4.21 12.53
C ILE A 143 0.33 4.72 13.85
N LEU A 144 0.21 6.03 14.10
CA LEU A 144 0.72 6.67 15.31
C LEU A 144 -0.37 6.90 16.37
N ASN A 145 -1.64 6.94 15.98
CA ASN A 145 -2.77 7.05 16.91
C ASN A 145 -3.99 6.28 16.41
N ASP A 146 -4.84 5.87 17.35
CA ASP A 146 -6.05 5.12 17.06
C ASP A 146 -7.14 6.02 16.46
N GLY A 147 -8.07 5.40 15.74
CA GLY A 147 -9.33 6.03 15.37
C GLY A 147 -9.99 5.39 14.16
N ARG A 148 -10.70 6.21 13.38
CA ARG A 148 -11.48 5.75 12.24
C ARG A 148 -11.08 6.54 11.00
N LEU A 149 -10.86 5.81 9.91
CA LEU A 149 -10.69 6.38 8.58
C LEU A 149 -12.00 6.28 7.81
N HIS A 150 -12.23 7.26 6.94
CA HIS A 150 -13.36 7.32 6.04
C HIS A 150 -12.89 7.53 4.60
N ALA A 151 -13.61 6.93 3.65
CA ALA A 151 -13.44 7.28 2.25
C ALA A 151 -13.74 8.77 2.05
N GLY A 152 -12.85 9.47 1.35
CA GLY A 152 -12.90 10.93 1.19
C GLY A 152 -12.13 11.73 2.25
N ASP A 153 -11.52 11.08 3.23
CA ASP A 153 -10.62 11.75 4.17
C ASP A 153 -9.49 12.50 3.44
N SER A 154 -9.14 13.66 3.97
CA SER A 154 -8.10 14.51 3.38
C SER A 154 -6.71 14.09 3.82
N LEU A 155 -5.78 14.03 2.86
CA LEU A 155 -4.36 13.84 3.12
C LEU A 155 -3.70 15.19 3.38
N LYS A 156 -3.00 15.31 4.51
CA LYS A 156 -2.12 16.44 4.85
C LYS A 156 -0.68 15.97 4.80
N LEU A 157 0.08 16.56 3.89
CA LEU A 157 1.51 16.33 3.74
C LEU A 157 2.27 17.05 4.87
N PRO A 158 3.48 16.59 5.24
CA PRO A 158 4.34 17.32 6.15
C PRO A 158 4.61 18.73 5.62
N SER A 159 4.67 19.71 6.52
CA SER A 159 5.21 21.03 6.20
C SER A 159 6.65 20.87 5.71
N ALA A 160 6.99 21.58 4.64
CA ALA A 160 8.34 21.58 4.05
C ALA A 160 9.38 22.13 5.04
#